data_AF-A0A6V8P200-F1
#
_entry.id   AF-A0A6V8P200-F1
#
_cell.length_a   1.000
_cell.length_b   1.000
_cell.length_c   1.000
_cell.angle_alpha   90.00
_cell.angle_beta   90.00
_cell.angle_gamma   90.00
#
_symmetry.space_group_name_H-M   'P 1'
#
loop_
_entity.id
_entity.type
_entity.pdbx_description
1 polymer ?
#
loop_
_entity_poly.entity_id
_entity_poly.type
_entity_poly.pdbx_seq_one_letter_code
_entity_poly.pdbx_strand_id
1 'polypeptide(L)'
;MKWLRMRNDIQGEKKARRAYEEMMFQSFKEAFRALKPNAPMVLVYAHKTTAGWTTLVDALRRAGLVVTESWPLQTERRGRLLEIGSAALASSIFLVARKREESATVGDYAQVRSELEEIIRERVETLWSMGISGADLVIACVGAGLKAFTRYQRVELPNGDEVPAERFLSEVEGVVLDTILEKLFGVSRYSVSAVDAPTRFYVLWRYAYGRAEVDAGEAIVFAYPQGVELDGPQGLSLGRNPLLYKKKNKYCLRDFTDRGQDEKLGLSYVETIVSGSRSRRRMAQRASETLSLFEPEELGETAANTLLREASLIDVLHRLLWLMENSTAQVSEFLDQAQPNVEQLRLVTQALAGPALQGGSGRLTTDSESAALQKLIANWRHIVEDNLFRKR
;
A
#
# COMPACT_ATOMS: atom_id res chain seq x y z
N MET A 1 2.36 40.51 -17.04
CA MET A 1 2.89 39.57 -18.06
C MET A 1 3.08 38.14 -17.57
N LYS A 2 3.68 37.86 -16.39
CA LYS A 2 3.87 36.49 -15.87
C LYS A 2 2.56 35.70 -15.69
N TRP A 3 1.50 36.35 -15.20
CA TRP A 3 0.16 35.76 -15.04
C TRP A 3 -0.54 35.37 -16.35
N LEU A 4 -0.35 36.13 -17.43
CA LEU A 4 -0.96 35.82 -18.74
C LEU A 4 -0.27 34.62 -19.40
N ARG A 5 1.06 34.53 -19.25
CA ARG A 5 1.85 33.37 -19.71
C ARG A 5 1.44 32.10 -18.96
N MET A 6 1.37 32.17 -17.63
CA MET A 6 0.99 31.05 -16.78
C MET A 6 -0.44 30.55 -17.08
N ARG A 7 -1.37 31.44 -17.38
CA ARG A 7 -2.74 31.09 -17.80
C ARG A 7 -2.78 30.41 -19.18
N ASN A 8 -1.99 30.92 -20.13
CA ASN A 8 -1.86 30.33 -21.46
C ASN A 8 -1.18 28.95 -21.40
N ASP A 9 -0.18 28.76 -20.52
CA ASP A 9 0.49 27.47 -20.33
C ASP A 9 -0.47 26.43 -19.75
N ILE A 10 -1.25 26.77 -18.71
CA ILE A 10 -2.28 25.89 -18.14
C ILE A 10 -3.35 25.52 -19.19
N GLN A 11 -3.73 26.47 -20.04
CA GLN A 11 -4.71 26.23 -21.09
C GLN A 11 -4.15 25.36 -22.23
N GLY A 12 -2.86 25.53 -22.56
CA GLY A 12 -2.13 24.68 -23.49
C GLY A 12 -2.01 23.24 -22.99
N GLU A 13 -1.67 23.05 -21.72
CA GLU A 13 -1.54 21.74 -21.09
C GLU A 13 -2.89 20.99 -21.04
N LYS A 14 -3.97 21.68 -20.67
CA LYS A 14 -5.33 21.11 -20.73
C LYS A 14 -5.73 20.69 -22.16
N LYS A 15 -5.36 21.49 -23.17
CA LYS A 15 -5.65 21.18 -24.57
C LYS A 15 -4.85 19.97 -25.06
N ALA A 16 -3.57 19.88 -24.68
CA ALA A 16 -2.71 18.75 -25.01
C ALA A 16 -3.23 17.45 -24.37
N ARG A 17 -3.64 17.49 -23.09
CA ARG A 17 -4.24 16.35 -22.40
C ARG A 17 -5.50 15.85 -23.09
N ARG A 18 -6.44 16.74 -23.44
CA ARG A 18 -7.66 16.37 -24.18
C ARG A 18 -7.34 15.77 -25.55
N ALA A 19 -6.36 16.33 -26.26
CA ALA A 19 -5.94 15.79 -27.55
C ALA A 19 -5.36 14.37 -27.40
N TYR A 20 -4.56 14.12 -26.37
CA TYR A 20 -4.03 12.79 -26.05
C TYR A 20 -5.14 11.78 -25.73
N GLU A 21 -6.06 12.15 -24.84
CA GLU A 21 -7.22 11.32 -24.46
C GLU A 21 -8.09 10.97 -25.68
N GLU A 22 -8.36 11.95 -26.54
CA GLU A 22 -9.16 11.73 -27.75
C GLU A 22 -8.43 10.89 -28.80
N MET A 23 -7.14 11.12 -29.03
CA MET A 23 -6.34 10.30 -29.96
C MET A 23 -6.26 8.84 -29.50
N MET A 24 -6.13 8.59 -28.20
CA MET A 24 -6.15 7.23 -27.65
C MET A 24 -7.50 6.55 -27.90
N PHE A 25 -8.61 7.26 -27.64
CA PHE A 25 -9.95 6.76 -27.93
C PHE A 25 -10.15 6.45 -29.42
N GLN A 26 -9.77 7.35 -30.33
CA GLN A 26 -9.90 7.13 -31.77
C GLN A 26 -9.06 5.94 -32.24
N SER A 27 -7.86 5.76 -31.68
CA SER A 27 -7.01 4.59 -31.98
C SER A 27 -7.67 3.29 -31.58
N PHE A 28 -8.27 3.22 -30.37
CA PHE A 28 -9.00 2.02 -29.94
C PHE A 28 -10.31 1.82 -30.70
N LYS A 29 -10.98 2.89 -31.14
CA LYS A 29 -12.18 2.80 -31.98
C LYS A 29 -11.84 2.20 -33.36
N GLU A 30 -10.73 2.62 -33.96
CA GLU A 30 -10.26 2.01 -35.21
C GLU A 30 -9.82 0.55 -35.01
N ALA A 31 -9.16 0.24 -33.89
CA ALA A 31 -8.84 -1.14 -33.53
C ALA A 31 -10.11 -1.98 -33.39
N PHE A 32 -11.15 -1.48 -32.70
CA PHE A 32 -12.45 -2.13 -32.59
C PHE A 32 -13.09 -2.37 -33.97
N ARG A 33 -13.05 -1.38 -34.87
CA ARG A 33 -13.58 -1.52 -36.24
C ARG A 33 -12.85 -2.63 -37.01
N ALA A 34 -11.53 -2.69 -36.90
CA ALA A 34 -10.69 -3.66 -37.61
C ALA A 34 -10.73 -5.09 -37.01
N LEU A 35 -11.03 -5.22 -35.71
CA LEU A 35 -10.99 -6.49 -35.00
C LEU A 35 -12.14 -7.42 -35.42
N LYS A 36 -11.84 -8.68 -35.76
CA LYS A 36 -12.85 -9.71 -36.01
C LYS A 36 -13.64 -10.03 -34.73
N PRO A 37 -14.88 -10.53 -34.82
CA PRO A 37 -15.59 -11.07 -33.66
C PRO A 37 -14.72 -12.09 -32.92
N ASN A 38 -14.69 -12.02 -31.59
CA ASN A 38 -13.90 -12.88 -30.71
C ASN A 38 -12.38 -12.92 -30.98
N ALA A 39 -11.81 -11.99 -31.76
CA ALA A 39 -10.37 -11.86 -31.86
C ALA A 39 -9.81 -11.07 -30.66
N PRO A 40 -8.62 -11.43 -30.13
CA PRO A 40 -7.97 -10.65 -29.09
C PRO A 40 -7.25 -9.44 -29.68
N MET A 41 -7.33 -8.31 -29.00
CA MET A 41 -6.42 -7.19 -29.14
C MET A 41 -5.43 -7.23 -27.98
N VAL A 42 -4.14 -7.25 -28.27
CA VAL A 42 -3.10 -7.20 -27.23
C VAL A 42 -2.47 -5.80 -27.26
N LEU A 43 -2.47 -5.13 -26.11
CA LEU A 43 -1.83 -3.84 -25.94
C LEU A 43 -0.73 -3.95 -24.90
N VAL A 44 0.40 -3.31 -25.17
CA VAL A 44 1.47 -3.10 -24.19
C VAL A 44 1.28 -1.71 -23.62
N TYR A 45 1.20 -1.61 -22.30
CA TYR A 45 1.05 -0.33 -21.63
C TYR A 45 2.03 -0.21 -20.47
N ALA A 46 2.62 0.98 -20.34
CA ALA A 46 3.47 1.34 -19.23
C ALA A 46 3.20 2.81 -18.89
N HIS A 47 2.62 3.05 -17.71
CA HIS A 47 2.38 4.42 -17.24
C HIS A 47 2.50 4.49 -15.72
N LYS A 48 3.17 5.55 -15.25
CA LYS A 48 3.52 5.74 -13.84
C LYS A 48 2.44 6.42 -13.00
N THR A 49 1.37 6.92 -13.62
CA THR A 49 0.36 7.73 -12.94
C THR A 49 -1.05 7.19 -13.15
N THR A 50 -1.87 7.27 -12.09
CA THR A 50 -3.30 6.92 -12.11
C THR A 50 -4.03 7.65 -13.24
N ALA A 51 -3.69 8.92 -13.50
CA ALA A 51 -4.30 9.69 -14.59
C ALA A 51 -4.15 9.01 -15.96
N GLY A 52 -2.99 8.40 -16.26
CA GLY A 52 -2.81 7.67 -17.51
C GLY A 52 -3.63 6.37 -17.57
N TRP A 53 -3.74 5.66 -16.45
CA TRP A 53 -4.61 4.49 -16.31
C TRP A 53 -6.08 4.85 -16.50
N THR A 54 -6.54 5.96 -15.89
CA THR A 54 -7.89 6.50 -16.09
C THR A 54 -8.14 6.75 -17.58
N THR A 55 -7.23 7.43 -18.27
CA THR A 55 -7.33 7.67 -19.72
C THR A 55 -7.42 6.38 -20.52
N LEU A 56 -6.60 5.36 -20.20
CA LEU A 56 -6.62 4.06 -20.87
C LEU A 56 -7.97 3.34 -20.69
N VAL A 57 -8.43 3.24 -19.44
CA VAL A 57 -9.67 2.55 -19.07
C VAL A 57 -10.87 3.22 -19.74
N ASP A 58 -10.95 4.55 -19.69
CA ASP A 58 -12.03 5.30 -20.34
C ASP A 58 -12.01 5.11 -21.85
N ALA A 59 -10.83 5.17 -22.48
CA ALA A 59 -10.69 5.02 -23.92
C ALA A 59 -11.09 3.60 -24.38
N LEU A 60 -10.67 2.55 -23.68
CA LEU A 60 -11.07 1.16 -23.95
C LEU A 60 -12.58 0.97 -23.80
N ARG A 61 -13.15 1.40 -22.65
CA ARG A 61 -14.57 1.23 -22.34
C ARG A 61 -15.46 1.98 -23.33
N ARG A 62 -15.10 3.22 -23.68
CA ARG A 62 -15.79 4.03 -24.71
C ARG A 62 -15.69 3.40 -26.10
N ALA A 63 -14.57 2.78 -26.44
CA ALA A 63 -14.37 2.11 -27.73
C ALA A 63 -15.12 0.78 -27.85
N GLY A 64 -15.79 0.31 -26.80
CA GLY A 64 -16.50 -0.98 -26.81
C GLY A 64 -15.58 -2.19 -26.60
N LEU A 65 -14.42 -1.97 -25.96
CA LEU A 65 -13.47 -3.02 -25.64
C LEU A 65 -13.55 -3.36 -24.15
N VAL A 66 -13.52 -4.66 -23.86
CA VAL A 66 -13.46 -5.21 -22.50
C VAL A 66 -12.09 -5.83 -22.27
N VAL A 67 -11.46 -5.51 -21.15
CA VAL A 67 -10.22 -6.16 -20.71
C VAL A 67 -10.57 -7.56 -20.21
N THR A 68 -9.86 -8.57 -20.70
CA THR A 68 -10.12 -9.98 -20.41
C THR A 68 -8.98 -10.65 -19.66
N GLU A 69 -7.74 -10.30 -19.98
CA GLU A 69 -6.55 -10.80 -19.29
C GLU A 69 -5.54 -9.66 -19.09
N SER A 70 -4.74 -9.79 -18.04
CA SER A 70 -3.64 -8.88 -17.72
C SER A 70 -2.43 -9.68 -17.27
N TRP A 71 -1.30 -9.49 -17.94
CA TRP A 71 -0.06 -10.20 -17.67
C TRP A 71 1.07 -9.21 -17.43
N PRO A 72 1.89 -9.41 -16.39
CA PRO A 72 3.06 -8.58 -16.20
C PRO A 72 4.06 -8.86 -17.33
N LEU A 73 4.68 -7.80 -17.85
CA LEU A 73 5.70 -7.91 -18.87
C LEU A 73 7.05 -7.55 -18.25
N GLN A 74 7.89 -8.57 -18.08
CA GLN A 74 9.26 -8.38 -17.64
C GLN A 74 10.14 -8.02 -18.84
N THR A 75 10.18 -6.73 -19.21
CA THR A 75 11.00 -6.23 -20.34
C THR A 75 12.47 -5.97 -19.99
N GLU A 76 12.87 -6.03 -18.71
CA GLU A 76 14.23 -5.69 -18.25
C GLU A 76 14.99 -6.89 -17.66
N ARG A 77 16.31 -6.94 -17.90
CA ARG A 77 17.19 -8.03 -17.41
C ARG A 77 17.13 -8.12 -15.88
N ARG A 78 16.86 -9.33 -15.37
CA ARG A 78 16.73 -9.74 -13.95
C ARG A 78 17.74 -9.17 -12.94
N GLY A 79 18.87 -8.61 -13.37
CA GLY A 79 19.92 -8.10 -12.48
C GLY A 79 19.96 -6.58 -12.23
N ARG A 80 19.40 -5.73 -13.12
CA ARG A 80 19.80 -4.30 -13.12
C ARG A 80 18.95 -3.35 -12.28
N LEU A 81 17.66 -3.61 -12.05
CA LEU A 81 16.80 -2.65 -11.34
C LEU A 81 17.04 -2.61 -9.82
N LEU A 82 17.40 -3.76 -9.22
CA LEU A 82 17.75 -3.84 -7.80
C LEU A 82 19.22 -3.48 -7.51
N GLU A 83 20.15 -3.69 -8.46
CA GLU A 83 21.55 -3.22 -8.36
C GLU A 83 21.71 -1.70 -8.50
N ILE A 84 20.73 -1.01 -9.12
CA ILE A 84 20.77 0.46 -9.32
C ILE A 84 20.02 1.22 -8.21
N GLY A 85 19.41 0.53 -7.24
CA GLY A 85 18.81 1.18 -6.07
C GLY A 85 17.57 2.04 -6.37
N SER A 86 17.00 1.96 -7.58
CA SER A 86 15.73 2.61 -7.91
C SER A 86 14.71 1.59 -8.42
N ALA A 87 13.61 1.43 -7.68
CA ALA A 87 12.44 0.73 -8.18
C ALA A 87 11.62 1.78 -8.91
N ALA A 88 11.71 1.76 -10.24
CA ALA A 88 10.62 2.28 -11.03
C ALA A 88 9.68 1.10 -11.27
N LEU A 89 8.42 1.19 -10.85
CA LEU A 89 7.31 0.39 -11.40
C LEU A 89 7.06 0.77 -12.87
N ALA A 90 8.10 0.79 -13.71
CA ALA A 90 7.91 0.69 -15.15
C ALA A 90 7.70 -0.79 -15.52
N SER A 91 6.95 -1.55 -14.71
CA SER A 91 6.45 -2.85 -15.14
C SER A 91 5.46 -2.56 -16.25
N SER A 92 5.92 -2.78 -17.48
CA SER A 92 5.01 -2.85 -18.61
C SER A 92 4.03 -3.99 -18.36
N ILE A 93 2.83 -3.87 -18.88
CA ILE A 93 1.86 -4.96 -18.83
C ILE A 93 1.29 -5.24 -20.22
N PHE A 94 0.95 -6.51 -20.43
CA PHE A 94 0.08 -6.90 -21.53
C PHE A 94 -1.36 -6.88 -21.04
N LEU A 95 -2.19 -6.05 -21.68
CA LEU A 95 -3.64 -6.17 -21.54
C LEU A 95 -4.20 -6.83 -22.80
N VAL A 96 -4.98 -7.88 -22.59
CA VAL A 96 -5.74 -8.54 -23.66
C VAL A 96 -7.16 -8.04 -23.58
N ALA A 97 -7.60 -7.35 -24.63
CA ALA A 97 -8.95 -6.85 -24.75
C ALA A 97 -9.71 -7.53 -25.89
N ARG A 98 -11.03 -7.58 -25.78
CA ARG A 98 -11.94 -8.13 -26.80
C ARG A 98 -13.09 -7.16 -27.03
N LYS A 99 -13.83 -7.33 -28.13
CA LYS A 99 -15.11 -6.63 -28.31
C LYS A 99 -16.03 -6.99 -27.14
N ARG A 100 -16.61 -5.98 -26.51
CA ARG A 100 -17.67 -6.14 -25.51
C ARG A 100 -18.92 -6.72 -26.18
N GLU A 101 -19.65 -7.54 -25.45
CA GLU A 101 -20.93 -8.10 -25.91
C GLU A 101 -21.97 -6.99 -26.14
N GLU A 102 -22.79 -7.11 -27.18
CA GLU A 102 -23.80 -6.09 -27.53
C GLU A 102 -24.90 -5.95 -26.48
N SER A 103 -25.12 -6.97 -25.65
CA SER A 103 -26.07 -6.99 -24.53
C SER A 103 -25.60 -6.18 -23.32
N ALA A 104 -24.34 -5.74 -23.28
CA ALA A 104 -23.77 -5.07 -22.12
C ALA A 104 -24.18 -3.58 -22.07
N THR A 105 -25.20 -3.30 -21.29
CA THR A 105 -25.77 -1.96 -21.12
C THR A 105 -25.13 -1.24 -19.92
N VAL A 106 -25.81 -1.23 -18.78
CA VAL A 106 -25.45 -0.48 -17.57
C VAL A 106 -25.18 -1.48 -16.46
N GLY A 107 -24.03 -1.34 -15.79
CA GLY A 107 -23.68 -2.15 -14.63
C GLY A 107 -24.14 -1.50 -13.34
N ASP A 108 -24.68 -2.30 -12.42
CA ASP A 108 -24.91 -1.89 -11.05
C ASP A 108 -23.58 -1.92 -10.27
N TYR A 109 -23.26 -0.83 -9.55
CA TYR A 109 -21.98 -0.72 -8.85
C TYR A 109 -21.78 -1.79 -7.76
N ALA A 110 -22.84 -2.23 -7.06
CA ALA A 110 -22.71 -3.27 -6.03
C ALA A 110 -22.40 -4.64 -6.66
N GLN A 111 -23.00 -4.94 -7.82
CA GLN A 111 -22.63 -6.11 -8.61
C GLN A 111 -21.18 -6.03 -9.10
N VAL A 112 -20.79 -4.91 -9.70
CA VAL A 112 -19.42 -4.67 -10.22
C VAL A 112 -18.38 -4.86 -9.11
N ARG A 113 -18.70 -4.39 -7.90
CA ARG A 113 -17.83 -4.56 -6.72
C ARG A 113 -17.66 -6.02 -6.33
N SER A 114 -18.76 -6.78 -6.26
CA SER A 114 -18.70 -8.21 -5.96
C SER A 114 -17.88 -8.97 -7.01
N GLU A 115 -18.11 -8.69 -8.30
CA GLU A 115 -17.34 -9.28 -9.40
C GLU A 115 -15.85 -8.91 -9.34
N LEU A 116 -15.53 -7.66 -8.98
CA LEU A 116 -14.16 -7.22 -8.79
C LEU A 116 -13.46 -8.05 -7.71
N GLU A 117 -14.07 -8.23 -6.54
CA GLU A 117 -13.48 -9.01 -5.45
C GLU A 117 -13.22 -10.47 -5.85
N GLU A 118 -14.15 -11.08 -6.59
CA GLU A 118 -13.99 -12.45 -7.12
C GLU A 118 -12.84 -12.54 -8.13
N ILE A 119 -12.78 -11.62 -9.09
CA ILE A 119 -11.72 -11.57 -10.12
C ILE A 119 -10.36 -11.37 -9.47
N ILE A 120 -10.24 -10.43 -8.51
CA ILE A 120 -8.97 -10.16 -7.85
C ILE A 120 -8.53 -11.35 -7.00
N ARG A 121 -9.43 -11.98 -6.24
CA ARG A 121 -9.11 -13.15 -5.43
C ARG A 121 -8.59 -14.30 -6.27
N GLU A 122 -9.30 -14.64 -7.34
CA GLU A 122 -8.87 -15.69 -8.28
C GLU A 122 -7.53 -15.34 -8.91
N ARG A 123 -7.37 -14.09 -9.38
CA ARG A 123 -6.15 -13.69 -10.07
C ARG A 123 -4.93 -13.66 -9.17
N VAL A 124 -5.07 -13.15 -7.94
CA VAL A 124 -4.00 -13.18 -6.94
C VAL A 124 -3.59 -14.61 -6.65
N GLU A 125 -4.54 -15.54 -6.49
CA GLU A 125 -4.23 -16.95 -6.25
C GLU A 125 -3.47 -17.57 -7.43
N THR A 126 -4.01 -17.42 -8.63
CA THR A 126 -3.45 -17.97 -9.86
C THR A 126 -2.02 -17.46 -10.10
N LEU A 127 -1.80 -16.15 -10.12
CA LEU A 127 -0.48 -15.58 -10.41
C LEU A 127 0.53 -15.87 -9.30
N TRP A 128 0.11 -15.87 -8.03
CA TRP A 128 0.97 -16.24 -6.91
C TRP A 128 1.44 -17.70 -7.01
N SER A 129 0.54 -18.62 -7.38
CA SER A 129 0.90 -20.04 -7.57
C SER A 129 1.89 -20.25 -8.73
N MET A 130 1.89 -19.34 -9.71
CA MET A 130 2.85 -19.31 -10.82
C MET A 130 4.21 -18.69 -10.44
N GLY A 131 4.36 -18.21 -9.20
CA GLY A 131 5.59 -17.56 -8.72
C GLY A 131 5.72 -16.10 -9.13
N ILE A 132 4.65 -15.46 -9.59
CA ILE A 132 4.62 -14.01 -9.85
C ILE A 132 4.42 -13.30 -8.52
N SER A 133 5.24 -12.29 -8.23
CA SER A 133 5.29 -11.63 -6.93
C SER A 133 5.62 -10.15 -7.02
N GLY A 134 5.44 -9.44 -5.90
CA GLY A 134 5.82 -8.05 -5.74
C GLY A 134 5.03 -7.11 -6.65
N ALA A 135 5.70 -6.07 -7.14
CA ALA A 135 5.19 -5.10 -8.10
C ALA A 135 4.44 -5.72 -9.30
N ASP A 136 4.99 -6.80 -9.88
CA ASP A 136 4.43 -7.47 -11.06
C ASP A 136 3.09 -8.14 -10.76
N LEU A 137 2.94 -8.72 -9.56
CA LEU A 137 1.67 -9.29 -9.12
C LEU A 137 0.61 -8.20 -8.97
N VAL A 138 0.97 -7.11 -8.27
CA VAL A 138 0.05 -5.98 -8.02
C VAL A 138 -0.49 -5.44 -9.33
N ILE A 139 0.38 -5.10 -10.28
CA ILE A 139 -0.04 -4.46 -11.53
C ILE A 139 -0.84 -5.40 -12.44
N ALA A 140 -0.50 -6.69 -12.45
CA ALA A 140 -1.24 -7.68 -13.21
C ALA A 140 -2.66 -7.86 -12.67
N CYS A 141 -2.82 -7.92 -11.34
CA CYS A 141 -4.12 -8.01 -10.67
C CYS A 141 -4.94 -6.72 -10.88
N VAL A 142 -4.33 -5.53 -10.80
CA VAL A 142 -5.02 -4.27 -11.11
C VAL A 142 -5.58 -4.30 -12.54
N GLY A 143 -4.77 -4.70 -13.51
CA GLY A 143 -5.22 -4.85 -14.90
C GLY A 143 -6.34 -5.89 -15.06
N ALA A 144 -6.33 -6.97 -14.30
CA ALA A 144 -7.40 -7.98 -14.32
C ALA A 144 -8.72 -7.43 -13.75
N GLY A 145 -8.65 -6.63 -12.68
CA GLY A 145 -9.81 -5.98 -12.07
C GLY A 145 -10.57 -5.05 -13.03
N LEU A 146 -9.88 -4.51 -14.05
CA LEU A 146 -10.51 -3.69 -15.09
C LEU A 146 -11.62 -4.44 -15.85
N LYS A 147 -11.60 -5.77 -15.88
CA LYS A 147 -12.64 -6.60 -16.50
C LYS A 147 -14.03 -6.33 -15.91
N ALA A 148 -14.13 -6.19 -14.58
CA ALA A 148 -15.40 -5.94 -13.89
C ALA A 148 -16.06 -4.62 -14.34
N PHE A 149 -15.26 -3.62 -14.74
CA PHE A 149 -15.75 -2.30 -15.12
C PHE A 149 -15.89 -2.12 -16.63
N THR A 150 -14.90 -2.57 -17.41
CA THR A 150 -14.86 -2.39 -18.86
C THR A 150 -15.87 -3.26 -19.61
N ARG A 151 -16.40 -4.31 -18.95
CA ARG A 151 -17.47 -5.15 -19.49
C ARG A 151 -18.82 -4.43 -19.58
N TYR A 152 -18.99 -3.27 -18.96
CA TYR A 152 -20.21 -2.45 -19.05
C TYR A 152 -19.95 -1.19 -19.89
N GLN A 153 -20.99 -0.62 -20.50
CA GLN A 153 -20.87 0.67 -21.19
C GLN A 153 -20.61 1.80 -20.19
N ARG A 154 -21.31 1.74 -19.06
CA ARG A 154 -21.15 2.58 -17.87
C ARG A 154 -21.57 1.80 -16.63
N VAL A 155 -21.14 2.26 -15.47
CA VAL A 155 -21.50 1.70 -14.17
C VAL A 155 -22.14 2.80 -13.35
N GLU A 156 -23.30 2.55 -12.76
CA GLU A 156 -24.07 3.54 -12.02
C GLU A 156 -24.15 3.19 -10.53
N LEU A 157 -24.12 4.23 -9.70
CA LEU A 157 -24.41 4.16 -8.27
C LEU A 157 -25.93 4.06 -8.03
N PRO A 158 -26.38 3.70 -6.82
CA PRO A 158 -27.82 3.64 -6.51
C PRO A 158 -28.58 4.97 -6.73
N ASN A 159 -27.87 6.10 -6.73
CA ASN A 159 -28.43 7.42 -7.00
C ASN A 159 -28.47 7.78 -8.51
N GLY A 160 -28.02 6.87 -9.39
CA GLY A 160 -27.97 7.06 -10.84
C GLY A 160 -26.70 7.74 -11.36
N ASP A 161 -25.79 8.17 -10.49
CA ASP A 161 -24.54 8.79 -10.92
C ASP A 161 -23.58 7.75 -11.53
N GLU A 162 -22.94 8.09 -12.64
CA GLU A 162 -21.92 7.24 -13.23
C GLU A 162 -20.66 7.20 -12.36
N VAL A 163 -20.13 6.01 -12.12
CA VAL A 163 -18.87 5.79 -11.40
C VAL A 163 -17.69 6.22 -12.28
N PRO A 164 -16.88 7.22 -11.85
CA PRO A 164 -15.70 7.64 -12.60
C PRO A 164 -14.63 6.55 -12.62
N ALA A 165 -13.90 6.41 -13.73
CA ALA A 165 -12.82 5.43 -13.85
C ALA A 165 -11.70 5.62 -12.81
N GLU A 166 -11.38 6.86 -12.43
CA GLU A 166 -10.40 7.17 -11.37
C GLU A 166 -10.83 6.60 -10.01
N ARG A 167 -12.11 6.76 -9.65
CA ARG A 167 -12.67 6.19 -8.41
C ARG A 167 -12.60 4.67 -8.45
N PHE A 168 -12.99 4.06 -9.57
CA PHE A 168 -12.95 2.61 -9.72
C PHE A 168 -11.52 2.07 -9.64
N LEU A 169 -10.55 2.73 -10.27
CA LEU A 169 -9.14 2.33 -10.21
C LEU A 169 -8.58 2.36 -8.79
N SER A 170 -8.87 3.40 -8.02
CA SER A 170 -8.46 3.47 -6.61
C SER A 170 -9.05 2.33 -5.79
N GLU A 171 -10.27 1.90 -6.10
CA GLU A 171 -10.91 0.76 -5.44
C GLU A 171 -10.27 -0.57 -5.86
N VAL A 172 -9.98 -0.77 -7.15
CA VAL A 172 -9.25 -1.93 -7.65
C VAL A 172 -7.90 -2.08 -6.94
N GLU A 173 -7.13 -1.00 -6.85
CA GLU A 173 -5.84 -0.99 -6.15
C GLU A 173 -5.99 -1.37 -4.68
N GLY A 174 -6.98 -0.79 -3.97
CA GLY A 174 -7.28 -1.15 -2.58
C GLY A 174 -7.61 -2.63 -2.40
N VAL A 175 -8.52 -3.17 -3.21
CA VAL A 175 -8.92 -4.58 -3.15
C VAL A 175 -7.74 -5.52 -3.43
N VAL A 176 -6.86 -5.16 -4.38
CA VAL A 176 -5.63 -5.92 -4.67
C VAL A 176 -4.69 -5.92 -3.47
N LEU A 177 -4.40 -4.76 -2.90
CA LEU A 177 -3.49 -4.64 -1.75
C LEU A 177 -4.03 -5.37 -0.52
N ASP A 178 -5.33 -5.26 -0.24
CA ASP A 178 -5.99 -6.00 0.85
C ASP A 178 -5.91 -7.51 0.64
N THR A 179 -6.18 -7.99 -0.57
CA THR A 179 -6.11 -9.43 -0.90
C THR A 179 -4.66 -9.95 -0.76
N ILE A 180 -3.67 -9.15 -1.12
CA ILE A 180 -2.25 -9.48 -0.91
C ILE A 180 -1.91 -9.51 0.58
N LEU A 181 -2.41 -8.57 1.38
CA LEU A 181 -2.22 -8.58 2.84
C LEU A 181 -2.85 -9.81 3.49
N GLU A 182 -4.07 -10.19 3.11
CA GLU A 182 -4.73 -11.42 3.56
C GLU A 182 -3.81 -12.63 3.33
N LYS A 183 -3.19 -12.71 2.15
CA LYS A 183 -2.27 -13.79 1.78
C LYS A 183 -0.93 -13.73 2.53
N LEU A 184 -0.38 -12.54 2.76
CA LEU A 184 0.87 -12.34 3.49
C LEU A 184 0.73 -12.65 4.99
N PHE A 185 -0.38 -12.23 5.58
CA PHE A 185 -0.69 -12.50 6.98
C PHE A 185 -1.26 -13.90 7.21
N GLY A 186 -1.82 -14.54 6.19
CA GLY A 186 -2.45 -15.86 6.30
C GLY A 186 -3.75 -15.82 7.11
N VAL A 187 -4.47 -14.68 7.07
CA VAL A 187 -5.69 -14.43 7.86
C VAL A 187 -6.78 -13.80 7.00
N SER A 188 -8.01 -13.77 7.52
CA SER A 188 -9.14 -13.12 6.84
C SER A 188 -9.04 -11.59 6.87
N ARG A 189 -9.78 -10.91 5.98
CA ARG A 189 -9.85 -9.45 5.86
C ARG A 189 -10.04 -8.72 7.21
N TYR A 190 -10.89 -9.27 8.09
CA TYR A 190 -11.17 -8.67 9.39
C TYR A 190 -9.91 -8.55 10.26
N SER A 191 -9.08 -9.59 10.28
CA SER A 191 -7.82 -9.59 11.04
C SER A 191 -6.77 -8.66 10.44
N VAL A 192 -6.77 -8.46 9.12
CA VAL A 192 -5.91 -7.47 8.44
C VAL A 192 -6.29 -6.06 8.88
N SER A 193 -7.59 -5.75 8.92
CA SER A 193 -8.09 -4.42 9.27
C SER A 193 -7.73 -3.97 10.70
N ALA A 194 -7.48 -4.94 11.59
CA ALA A 194 -7.07 -4.70 12.97
C ALA A 194 -5.61 -4.23 13.10
N VAL A 195 -4.76 -4.46 12.09
CA VAL A 195 -3.39 -3.96 12.05
C VAL A 195 -3.39 -2.50 11.57
N ASP A 196 -2.65 -1.62 12.24
CA ASP A 196 -2.62 -0.19 11.92
C ASP A 196 -2.10 0.11 10.50
N ALA A 197 -2.57 1.22 9.91
CA ALA A 197 -2.27 1.58 8.53
C ALA A 197 -0.76 1.75 8.24
N PRO A 198 0.06 2.43 9.09
CA PRO A 198 1.52 2.46 8.92
C PRO A 198 2.17 1.07 8.84
N THR A 199 1.70 0.12 9.66
CA THR A 199 2.22 -1.25 9.65
C THR A 199 1.82 -2.02 8.40
N ARG A 200 0.55 -1.92 7.96
CA ARG A 200 0.10 -2.51 6.69
C ARG A 200 0.89 -1.95 5.51
N PHE A 201 1.11 -0.65 5.50
CA PHE A 201 1.95 0.04 4.51
C PHE A 201 3.37 -0.48 4.49
N TYR A 202 4.00 -0.66 5.66
CA TYR A 202 5.35 -1.21 5.73
C TYR A 202 5.46 -2.59 5.08
N VAL A 203 4.52 -3.49 5.42
CA VAL A 203 4.49 -4.86 4.88
C VAL A 203 4.30 -4.84 3.36
N LEU A 204 3.35 -4.05 2.85
CA LEU A 204 3.10 -3.93 1.41
C LEU A 204 4.26 -3.27 0.67
N TRP A 205 4.86 -2.22 1.23
CA TRP A 205 6.02 -1.57 0.62
C TRP A 205 7.20 -2.53 0.52
N ARG A 206 7.49 -3.28 1.59
CA ARG A 206 8.54 -4.31 1.60
C ARG A 206 8.24 -5.42 0.59
N TYR A 207 6.97 -5.77 0.39
CA TYR A 207 6.53 -6.75 -0.61
C TYR A 207 6.74 -6.24 -2.04
N ALA A 208 6.31 -5.02 -2.34
CA ALA A 208 6.31 -4.47 -3.70
C ALA A 208 7.69 -3.96 -4.14
N TYR A 209 8.41 -3.28 -3.23
CA TYR A 209 9.63 -2.52 -3.55
C TYR A 209 10.86 -2.93 -2.74
N GLY A 210 10.67 -3.70 -1.65
CA GLY A 210 11.73 -3.96 -0.69
C GLY A 210 12.31 -2.65 -0.14
N ARG A 211 13.61 -2.43 -0.37
CA ARG A 211 14.36 -1.23 0.05
C ARG A 211 14.73 -0.28 -1.09
N ALA A 212 14.18 -0.47 -2.28
CA ALA A 212 14.52 0.37 -3.41
C ALA A 212 14.02 1.82 -3.23
N GLU A 213 14.69 2.79 -3.85
CA GLU A 213 14.19 4.17 -3.94
C GLU A 213 13.03 4.23 -4.96
N VAL A 214 11.88 4.75 -4.53
CA VAL A 214 10.64 4.89 -5.32
C VAL A 214 10.38 6.37 -5.59
N ASP A 215 10.02 6.72 -6.83
CA ASP A 215 9.68 8.11 -7.21
C ASP A 215 8.42 8.60 -6.49
N ALA A 216 8.36 9.89 -6.13
CA ALA A 216 7.28 10.43 -5.31
C ALA A 216 5.88 10.23 -5.89
N GLY A 217 5.72 10.36 -7.21
CA GLY A 217 4.41 10.14 -7.85
C GLY A 217 3.90 8.71 -7.67
N GLU A 218 4.80 7.72 -7.78
CA GLU A 218 4.49 6.30 -7.60
C GLU A 218 4.20 5.99 -6.13
N ALA A 219 5.02 6.52 -5.22
CA ALA A 219 4.81 6.37 -3.79
C ALA A 219 3.44 6.94 -3.34
N ILE A 220 3.04 8.10 -3.88
CA ILE A 220 1.75 8.73 -3.56
C ILE A 220 0.59 7.84 -3.99
N VAL A 221 0.63 7.32 -5.22
CA VAL A 221 -0.40 6.39 -5.73
C VAL A 221 -0.46 5.14 -4.86
N PHE A 222 0.70 4.61 -4.45
CA PHE A 222 0.76 3.43 -3.58
C PHE A 222 0.18 3.67 -2.17
N ALA A 223 0.38 4.87 -1.61
CA ALA A 223 -0.05 5.21 -0.25
C ALA A 223 -1.55 5.55 -0.19
N TYR A 224 -2.12 6.10 -1.27
CA TYR A 224 -3.48 6.64 -1.27
C TYR A 224 -4.58 5.61 -0.93
N PRO A 225 -4.64 4.42 -1.56
CA PRO A 225 -5.63 3.39 -1.21
C PRO A 225 -5.53 2.90 0.24
N GLN A 226 -4.37 3.08 0.88
CA GLN A 226 -4.10 2.62 2.24
C GLN A 226 -4.49 3.66 3.31
N GLY A 227 -4.92 4.85 2.88
CA GLY A 227 -5.26 5.96 3.78
C GLY A 227 -4.04 6.52 4.53
N VAL A 228 -2.85 6.42 3.93
CA VAL A 228 -1.59 6.84 4.54
C VAL A 228 -1.04 8.07 3.85
N GLU A 229 -0.62 9.05 4.64
CA GLU A 229 0.07 10.24 4.16
C GLU A 229 1.59 10.00 4.09
N LEU A 230 2.25 10.42 3.01
CA LEU A 230 3.72 10.31 2.90
C LEU A 230 4.43 11.50 3.52
N ASP A 231 3.99 12.71 3.17
CA ASP A 231 4.50 13.98 3.68
C ASP A 231 3.39 14.69 4.43
N GLY A 232 3.67 15.20 5.63
CA GLY A 232 2.71 15.98 6.41
C GLY A 232 2.94 15.81 7.90
N PRO A 233 2.10 16.41 8.76
CA PRO A 233 2.21 16.27 10.21
C PRO A 233 2.09 14.81 10.68
N GLN A 234 1.32 13.99 9.96
CA GLN A 234 1.13 12.55 10.22
C GLN A 234 1.84 11.68 9.18
N GLY A 235 2.63 12.29 8.29
CA GLY A 235 3.25 11.62 7.16
C GLY A 235 4.28 10.57 7.59
N LEU A 236 4.50 9.56 6.74
CA LEU A 236 5.48 8.50 7.03
C LEU A 236 6.94 8.90 6.77
N SER A 237 7.20 10.01 6.08
CA SER A 237 8.56 10.47 5.77
C SER A 237 9.03 11.65 6.62
N LEU A 238 8.09 12.31 7.32
CA LEU A 238 8.32 13.45 8.19
C LEU A 238 7.79 13.15 9.59
N GLY A 239 8.22 13.92 10.58
CA GLY A 239 7.79 13.72 11.98
C GLY A 239 8.76 12.88 12.81
N ARG A 240 8.25 12.37 13.93
CA ARG A 240 9.07 11.79 15.00
C ARG A 240 9.67 10.43 14.65
N ASN A 241 8.85 9.53 14.12
CA ASN A 241 9.21 8.14 13.83
C ASN A 241 9.08 7.88 12.32
N PRO A 242 9.89 8.52 11.46
CA PRO A 242 9.74 8.35 10.01
C PRO A 242 9.96 6.87 9.63
N LEU A 243 9.00 6.29 8.92
CA LEU A 243 9.09 4.97 8.29
C LEU A 243 9.81 5.02 6.94
N LEU A 244 9.78 6.19 6.31
CA LEU A 244 10.41 6.45 5.02
C LEU A 244 11.55 7.47 5.17
N TYR A 245 12.63 7.23 4.45
CA TYR A 245 13.62 8.26 4.13
C TYR A 245 13.23 8.95 2.82
N LYS A 246 13.26 10.29 2.79
CA LYS A 246 13.01 11.09 1.58
C LYS A 246 14.31 11.71 1.07
N LYS A 247 14.66 11.41 -0.18
CA LYS A 247 15.83 11.98 -0.88
C LYS A 247 15.37 12.67 -2.15
N LYS A 248 15.41 14.01 -2.16
CA LYS A 248 14.85 14.82 -3.25
C LYS A 248 13.38 14.45 -3.50
N ASN A 249 13.09 13.79 -4.62
CA ASN A 249 11.76 13.37 -5.04
C ASN A 249 11.55 11.86 -4.97
N LYS A 250 12.30 11.17 -4.10
CA LYS A 250 12.22 9.73 -3.92
C LYS A 250 12.07 9.33 -2.45
N TYR A 251 11.41 8.20 -2.22
CA TYR A 251 11.19 7.58 -0.92
C TYR A 251 11.86 6.21 -0.84
N CYS A 252 12.38 5.85 0.32
CA CYS A 252 12.99 4.55 0.60
C CYS A 252 12.56 4.09 2.00
N LEU A 253 12.30 2.79 2.15
CA LEU A 253 11.88 2.22 3.43
C LEU A 253 13.05 2.20 4.43
N ARG A 254 12.76 2.54 5.69
CA ARG A 254 13.69 2.39 6.81
C ARG A 254 13.40 1.11 7.58
N ASP A 255 14.42 0.31 7.88
CA ASP A 255 14.27 -0.90 8.71
C ASP A 255 14.56 -0.63 10.19
N PHE A 256 14.62 -1.68 11.01
CA PHE A 256 14.89 -1.57 12.44
C PHE A 256 16.29 -1.00 12.76
N THR A 257 17.29 -1.14 11.88
CA THR A 257 18.63 -0.58 12.09
C THR A 257 18.67 0.93 11.88
N ASP A 258 17.81 1.44 10.99
CA ASP A 258 17.74 2.87 10.65
C ASP A 258 17.07 3.73 11.74
N ARG A 259 16.27 3.11 12.62
CA ARG A 259 15.38 3.83 13.56
C ARG A 259 15.28 3.22 14.94
N GLY A 260 15.60 1.94 15.11
CA GLY A 260 15.41 1.22 16.37
C GLY A 260 16.26 1.72 17.55
N GLN A 261 17.34 2.47 17.29
CA GLN A 261 18.14 3.11 18.34
C GLN A 261 17.37 4.17 19.13
N ASP A 262 16.37 4.83 18.53
CA ASP A 262 15.56 5.83 19.23
C ASP A 262 14.81 5.19 20.40
N GLU A 263 15.11 5.64 21.62
CA GLU A 263 14.48 5.17 22.85
C GLU A 263 12.97 5.43 22.91
N LYS A 264 12.50 6.37 22.11
CA LYS A 264 11.09 6.76 22.02
C LYS A 264 10.32 6.02 20.93
N LEU A 265 10.99 5.22 20.10
CA LEU A 265 10.32 4.46 19.04
C LEU A 265 9.41 3.39 19.65
N GLY A 266 8.17 3.29 19.16
CA GLY A 266 7.20 2.32 19.65
C GLY A 266 6.50 2.72 20.96
N LEU A 267 6.70 3.94 21.46
CA LEU A 267 6.01 4.47 22.63
C LEU A 267 4.98 5.53 22.23
N SER A 268 3.87 5.59 22.96
CA SER A 268 2.85 6.62 22.76
C SER A 268 3.39 8.02 23.07
N TYR A 269 2.73 9.05 22.56
CA TYR A 269 3.18 10.42 22.80
C TYR A 269 3.22 10.76 24.31
N VAL A 270 2.18 10.36 25.06
CA VAL A 270 2.09 10.57 26.51
C VAL A 270 3.25 9.92 27.25
N GLU A 271 3.57 8.66 26.95
CA GLU A 271 4.68 7.95 27.62
C GLU A 271 6.02 8.64 27.42
N THR A 272 6.20 9.25 26.25
CA THR A 272 7.47 9.88 25.93
C THR A 272 7.69 11.22 26.63
N ILE A 273 6.61 11.90 27.01
CA ILE A 273 6.67 13.12 27.85
C ILE A 273 6.92 12.73 29.29
N VAL A 274 6.32 11.64 29.75
CA VAL A 274 6.26 11.25 31.17
C VAL A 274 7.47 10.41 31.61
N SER A 275 8.53 10.36 30.80
CA SER A 275 9.74 9.57 31.08
C SER A 275 10.36 9.82 32.48
N GLY A 276 10.73 8.73 33.17
CA GLY A 276 11.40 8.73 34.47
C GLY A 276 10.51 8.32 35.66
N SER A 277 10.81 7.15 36.25
CA SER A 277 10.23 6.54 37.48
C SER A 277 8.85 5.87 37.36
N ARG A 278 8.63 4.79 38.14
CA ARG A 278 7.37 4.02 38.22
C ARG A 278 6.14 4.86 38.59
N SER A 279 6.32 5.90 39.41
CA SER A 279 5.23 6.78 39.85
C SER A 279 4.67 7.61 38.70
N ARG A 280 5.52 8.02 37.75
CA ARG A 280 5.11 8.75 36.55
C ARG A 280 4.38 7.85 35.54
N ARG A 281 4.65 6.53 35.51
CA ARG A 281 3.92 5.57 34.64
C ARG A 281 2.42 5.50 34.94
N ARG A 282 2.03 5.41 36.22
CA ARG A 282 0.61 5.45 36.62
C ARG A 282 -0.05 6.79 36.27
N MET A 283 0.73 7.87 36.25
CA MET A 283 0.26 9.19 35.85
C MET A 283 0.09 9.30 34.34
N ALA A 284 1.00 8.73 33.54
CA ALA A 284 0.86 8.63 32.08
C ALA A 284 -0.37 7.81 31.68
N GLN A 285 -0.55 6.65 32.31
CA GLN A 285 -1.68 5.77 32.03
C GLN A 285 -3.01 6.43 32.40
N ARG A 286 -3.09 7.07 33.59
CA ARG A 286 -4.25 7.88 33.97
C ARG A 286 -4.46 9.08 33.05
N ALA A 287 -3.39 9.74 32.61
CA ALA A 287 -3.50 10.85 31.67
C ALA A 287 -4.04 10.39 30.32
N SER A 288 -3.59 9.23 29.81
CA SER A 288 -4.10 8.63 28.59
C SER A 288 -5.57 8.22 28.72
N GLU A 289 -5.93 7.53 29.81
CA GLU A 289 -7.33 7.18 30.12
C GLU A 289 -8.20 8.43 30.25
N THR A 290 -7.72 9.46 30.95
CA THR A 290 -8.43 10.73 31.12
C THR A 290 -8.59 11.46 29.80
N LEU A 291 -7.53 11.54 28.98
CA LEU A 291 -7.56 12.15 27.64
C LEU A 291 -8.51 11.40 26.69
N SER A 292 -8.63 10.07 26.82
CA SER A 292 -9.56 9.27 26.00
C SER A 292 -11.04 9.49 26.33
N LEU A 293 -11.34 10.14 27.46
CA LEU A 293 -12.71 10.51 27.87
C LEU A 293 -13.13 11.90 27.36
N PHE A 294 -12.23 12.70 26.78
CA PHE A 294 -12.57 14.00 26.22
C PHE A 294 -13.00 13.87 24.76
N GLU A 295 -14.05 14.59 24.38
CA GLU A 295 -14.46 14.73 22.99
C GLU A 295 -13.37 15.50 22.19
N PRO A 296 -13.02 15.09 20.96
CA PRO A 296 -11.96 15.73 20.15
C PRO A 296 -12.13 17.24 19.95
N GLU A 297 -13.38 17.75 20.01
CA GLU A 297 -13.72 19.16 19.90
C GLU A 297 -13.21 20.01 21.08
N GLU A 298 -13.05 19.42 22.28
CA GLU A 298 -12.62 20.14 23.49
C GLU A 298 -11.10 20.32 23.59
N LEU A 299 -10.32 19.41 22.98
CA LEU A 299 -8.85 19.44 22.98
C LEU A 299 -8.26 20.18 21.76
N GLY A 300 -9.09 20.47 20.75
CA GLY A 300 -8.65 20.86 19.43
C GLY A 300 -8.15 19.66 18.64
N GLU A 301 -8.73 19.43 17.45
CA GLU A 301 -8.57 18.22 16.64
C GLU A 301 -7.10 17.83 16.39
N THR A 302 -6.23 18.81 16.21
CA THR A 302 -4.78 18.59 15.98
C THR A 302 -4.04 18.11 17.24
N ALA A 303 -4.39 18.64 18.41
CA ALA A 303 -3.77 18.25 19.67
C ALA A 303 -4.30 16.89 20.15
N ALA A 304 -5.60 16.64 20.01
CA ALA A 304 -6.22 15.34 20.27
C ALA A 304 -5.57 14.23 19.43
N ASN A 305 -5.46 14.44 18.11
CA ASN A 305 -4.82 13.50 17.18
C ASN A 305 -3.33 13.27 17.45
N THR A 306 -2.66 14.16 18.18
CA THR A 306 -1.23 14.00 18.53
C THR A 306 -1.06 13.32 19.89
N LEU A 307 -1.90 13.67 20.86
CA LEU A 307 -1.83 13.18 22.24
C LEU A 307 -2.39 11.76 22.39
N LEU A 308 -3.44 11.42 21.64
CA LEU A 308 -4.11 10.12 21.68
C LEU A 308 -3.52 9.10 20.69
N ARG A 309 -2.49 9.48 19.93
CA ARG A 309 -1.91 8.61 18.91
C ARG A 309 -1.12 7.49 19.58
N GLU A 310 -1.63 6.27 19.42
CA GLU A 310 -0.90 5.04 19.73
C GLU A 310 0.32 4.89 18.81
N ALA A 311 1.36 4.24 19.31
CA ALA A 311 2.51 3.91 18.48
C ALA A 311 2.11 2.85 17.45
N SER A 312 2.59 2.99 16.22
CA SER A 312 2.35 1.96 15.20
C SER A 312 3.02 0.65 15.61
N LEU A 313 2.39 -0.46 15.25
CA LEU A 313 2.89 -1.79 15.61
C LEU A 313 4.29 -2.06 15.00
N ILE A 314 4.56 -1.48 13.82
CA ILE A 314 5.87 -1.54 13.18
C ILE A 314 6.94 -0.73 13.92
N ASP A 315 6.59 0.39 14.56
CA ASP A 315 7.51 1.11 15.44
C ASP A 315 7.86 0.25 16.65
N VAL A 316 6.87 -0.41 17.26
CA VAL A 316 7.09 -1.32 18.38
C VAL A 316 8.01 -2.48 17.97
N LEU A 317 7.72 -3.10 16.82
CA LEU A 317 8.52 -4.20 16.30
C LEU A 317 9.97 -3.77 16.03
N HIS A 318 10.20 -2.64 15.37
CA HIS A 318 11.56 -2.18 15.06
C HIS A 318 12.35 -1.87 16.33
N ARG A 319 11.72 -1.26 17.34
CA ARG A 319 12.38 -1.03 18.64
C ARG A 319 12.71 -2.35 19.33
N LEU A 320 11.78 -3.30 19.33
CA LEU A 320 11.98 -4.63 19.92
C LEU A 320 13.16 -5.37 19.26
N LEU A 321 13.19 -5.43 17.93
CA LEU A 321 14.27 -6.07 17.17
C LEU A 321 15.62 -5.43 17.50
N TRP A 322 15.68 -4.10 17.61
CA TRP A 322 16.92 -3.40 17.96
C TRP A 322 17.38 -3.72 19.38
N LEU A 323 16.47 -3.73 20.35
CA LEU A 323 16.78 -4.07 21.74
C LEU A 323 17.27 -5.51 21.89
N MET A 324 16.72 -6.45 21.11
CA MET A 324 17.18 -7.84 21.12
C MET A 324 18.62 -8.02 20.64
N GLU A 325 19.09 -7.16 19.74
CA GLU A 325 20.44 -7.21 19.20
C GLU A 325 21.44 -6.41 20.04
N ASN A 326 21.00 -5.32 20.69
CA ASN A 326 21.92 -4.37 21.32
C ASN A 326 21.79 -4.28 22.85
N SER A 327 20.59 -4.48 23.40
CA SER A 327 20.27 -4.17 24.81
C SER A 327 19.13 -5.05 25.36
N THR A 328 19.35 -6.36 25.46
CA THR A 328 18.31 -7.33 25.90
C THR A 328 17.72 -7.01 27.28
N ALA A 329 18.50 -6.39 28.17
CA ALA A 329 18.07 -5.97 29.50
C ALA A 329 16.91 -4.94 29.48
N GLN A 330 16.76 -4.17 28.40
CA GLN A 330 15.71 -3.15 28.28
C GLN A 330 14.41 -3.68 27.68
N VAL A 331 14.40 -4.89 27.13
CA VAL A 331 13.21 -5.47 26.45
C VAL A 331 12.00 -5.53 27.39
N SER A 332 12.21 -5.99 28.62
CA SER A 332 11.13 -6.11 29.61
C SER A 332 10.51 -4.76 29.97
N GLU A 333 11.33 -3.73 30.13
CA GLU A 333 10.85 -2.38 30.43
C GLU A 333 10.14 -1.76 29.22
N PHE A 334 10.66 -1.98 28.01
CA PHE A 334 10.05 -1.46 26.79
C PHE A 334 8.67 -2.07 26.53
N LEU A 335 8.53 -3.40 26.60
CA LEU A 335 7.24 -4.08 26.36
C LEU A 335 6.19 -3.70 27.42
N ASP A 336 6.62 -3.46 28.66
CA ASP A 336 5.77 -2.98 29.75
C ASP A 336 5.19 -1.59 29.47
N GLN A 337 5.92 -0.73 28.76
CA GLN A 337 5.47 0.59 28.33
C GLN A 337 4.62 0.46 27.06
N ALA A 338 5.20 -0.06 25.98
CA ALA A 338 4.56 -0.13 24.67
C ALA A 338 3.23 -0.91 24.65
N GLN A 339 3.02 -1.86 25.58
CA GLN A 339 1.80 -2.67 25.71
C GLN A 339 1.22 -3.15 24.36
N PRO A 340 2.02 -3.75 23.45
CA PRO A 340 1.52 -4.09 22.12
C PRO A 340 0.47 -5.20 22.19
N ASN A 341 -0.45 -5.19 21.21
CA ASN A 341 -1.27 -6.36 20.95
C ASN A 341 -0.38 -7.53 20.49
N VAL A 342 -0.25 -8.54 21.35
CA VAL A 342 0.67 -9.68 21.15
C VAL A 342 0.32 -10.50 19.91
N GLU A 343 -0.96 -10.70 19.64
CA GLU A 343 -1.42 -11.48 18.48
C GLU A 343 -1.08 -10.76 17.17
N GLN A 344 -1.36 -9.45 17.11
CA GLN A 344 -1.02 -8.63 15.95
C GLN A 344 0.50 -8.52 15.76
N LEU A 345 1.26 -8.31 16.85
CA LEU A 345 2.73 -8.23 16.78
C LEU A 345 3.29 -9.54 16.21
N ARG A 346 2.75 -10.68 16.66
CA ARG A 346 3.15 -12.00 16.17
C ARG A 346 2.82 -12.16 14.69
N LEU A 347 1.61 -11.78 14.29
CA LEU A 347 1.13 -11.84 12.91
C LEU A 347 2.06 -11.06 11.97
N VAL A 348 2.38 -9.81 12.32
CA VAL A 348 3.26 -8.95 11.53
C VAL A 348 4.68 -9.50 11.49
N THR A 349 5.19 -9.98 12.63
CA THR A 349 6.53 -10.59 12.69
C THR A 349 6.60 -11.81 11.77
N GLN A 350 5.59 -12.69 11.80
CA GLN A 350 5.52 -13.90 10.97
C GLN A 350 5.42 -13.57 9.48
N ALA A 351 4.61 -12.58 9.09
CA ALA A 351 4.51 -12.14 7.70
C ALA A 351 5.85 -11.58 7.20
N LEU A 352 6.47 -10.67 7.96
CA LEU A 352 7.77 -10.10 7.61
C LEU A 352 8.89 -11.15 7.55
N ALA A 353 8.80 -12.19 8.37
CA ALA A 353 9.70 -13.32 8.35
C ALA A 353 9.26 -14.42 7.37
N GLY A 354 8.19 -14.25 6.62
CA GLY A 354 7.64 -15.28 5.74
C GLY A 354 8.41 -15.39 4.41
N PRO A 355 8.31 -16.52 3.69
CA PRO A 355 9.05 -16.76 2.45
C PRO A 355 8.77 -15.72 1.35
N ALA A 356 7.56 -15.15 1.33
CA ALA A 356 7.18 -14.09 0.40
C ALA A 356 8.00 -12.79 0.58
N LEU A 357 8.56 -12.57 1.77
CA LEU A 357 9.27 -11.35 2.15
C LEU A 357 10.74 -11.57 2.54
N GLN A 358 11.18 -12.84 2.65
CA GLN A 358 12.58 -13.21 2.89
C GLN A 358 13.50 -13.06 1.66
N GLY A 359 12.94 -12.98 0.45
CA GLY A 359 13.70 -12.72 -0.78
C GLY A 359 13.71 -13.85 -1.79
N GLY A 360 12.57 -14.09 -2.45
CA GLY A 360 12.54 -14.80 -3.73
C GLY A 360 13.02 -13.88 -4.86
N SER A 361 14.03 -14.30 -5.62
CA SER A 361 14.61 -13.63 -6.80
C SER A 361 15.16 -12.19 -6.64
N GLY A 362 15.11 -11.59 -5.44
CA GLY A 362 15.67 -10.27 -5.12
C GLY A 362 15.70 -10.00 -3.61
N ARG A 363 16.65 -9.18 -3.15
CA ARG A 363 16.86 -8.89 -1.71
C ARG A 363 15.87 -7.83 -1.23
N LEU A 364 14.70 -8.26 -0.77
CA LEU A 364 13.61 -7.40 -0.27
C LEU A 364 13.91 -6.77 1.10
N THR A 365 14.86 -7.33 1.84
CA THR A 365 15.22 -6.95 3.22
C THR A 365 16.72 -7.12 3.49
N THR A 366 17.22 -6.53 4.57
CA THR A 366 18.60 -6.70 5.03
C THR A 366 18.79 -8.06 5.72
N ASP A 367 20.01 -8.60 5.70
CA ASP A 367 20.29 -9.88 6.39
C ASP A 367 20.11 -9.72 7.90
N SER A 368 20.43 -8.53 8.43
CA SER A 368 20.22 -8.17 9.82
C SER A 368 18.74 -8.20 10.20
N GLU A 369 17.85 -7.64 9.37
CA GLU A 369 16.42 -7.64 9.66
C GLU A 369 15.84 -9.05 9.57
N SER A 370 16.22 -9.81 8.53
CA SER A 370 15.83 -11.21 8.40
C SER A 370 16.26 -12.05 9.61
N ALA A 371 17.53 -11.93 10.03
CA ALA A 371 18.07 -12.66 11.18
C ALA A 371 17.39 -12.27 12.50
N ALA A 372 17.16 -10.97 12.73
CA ALA A 372 16.50 -10.48 13.94
C ALA A 372 15.04 -10.97 14.02
N LEU A 373 14.30 -10.95 12.91
CA LEU A 373 12.93 -11.47 12.83
C LEU A 373 12.88 -12.98 13.12
N GLN A 374 13.79 -13.77 12.53
CA GLN A 374 13.89 -15.21 12.81
C GLN A 374 14.20 -15.50 14.28
N LYS A 375 15.14 -14.75 14.85
CA LYS A 375 15.49 -14.86 16.27
C LYS A 375 14.32 -14.51 17.18
N LEU A 376 13.52 -13.50 16.84
CA LEU A 376 12.31 -13.12 17.59
C LEU A 376 11.27 -14.23 17.54
N ILE A 377 11.00 -14.81 16.37
CA ILE A 377 10.05 -15.93 16.24
C ILE A 377 10.52 -17.14 17.04
N ALA A 378 11.80 -17.51 16.94
CA ALA A 378 12.35 -18.67 17.64
C ALA A 378 12.31 -18.52 19.18
N ASN A 379 12.40 -17.29 19.68
CA ASN A 379 12.45 -16.98 21.11
C ASN A 379 11.19 -16.28 21.62
N TRP A 380 10.08 -16.34 20.87
CA TRP A 380 8.87 -15.53 21.09
C TRP A 380 8.36 -15.59 22.53
N ARG A 381 8.22 -16.81 23.07
CA ARG A 381 7.73 -17.04 24.42
C ARG A 381 8.58 -16.31 25.48
N HIS A 382 9.90 -16.41 25.40
CA HIS A 382 10.79 -15.82 26.39
C HIS A 382 10.93 -14.30 26.24
N ILE A 383 10.85 -13.79 25.01
CA ILE A 383 11.05 -12.38 24.73
C ILE A 383 9.76 -11.58 24.95
N VAL A 384 8.62 -12.09 24.52
CA VAL A 384 7.36 -11.36 24.51
C VAL A 384 6.41 -11.85 25.61
N GLU A 385 6.05 -13.13 25.59
CA GLU A 385 5.02 -13.68 26.49
C GLU A 385 5.46 -13.62 27.96
N ASP A 386 6.66 -14.13 28.28
CA ASP A 386 7.19 -14.13 29.64
C ASP A 386 7.36 -12.70 30.19
N ASN A 387 7.69 -11.71 29.35
CA ASN A 387 7.88 -10.33 29.79
C ASN A 387 6.55 -9.61 30.04
N LEU A 388 5.52 -9.90 29.24
CA LEU A 388 4.20 -9.27 29.36
C LEU A 388 3.32 -9.96 30.42
N PHE A 389 3.45 -11.28 30.60
CA PHE A 389 2.58 -12.04 31.52
C PHE A 389 3.15 -12.25 32.92
N ARG A 390 4.46 -12.09 33.17
CA ARG A 390 5.05 -12.24 34.53
C ARG A 390 4.62 -11.16 35.55
N LYS A 391 3.94 -10.10 35.12
CA LYS A 391 3.55 -8.97 35.98
C LYS A 391 2.03 -8.80 36.18
N ARG A 392 1.20 -9.71 35.64
CA ARG A 392 -0.24 -9.74 35.93
C ARG A 392 -0.54 -10.52 37.20
#